data_AF-A0AAE6TX21-F1
#
_entry.id   AF-A0AAE6TX21-F1
#
_cell.length_a   1.000
_cell.length_b   1.000
_cell.length_c   1.000
_cell.angle_alpha   90.00
_cell.angle_beta   90.00
_cell.angle_gamma   90.00
#
_symmetry.space_group_name_H-M   'P 1'
#
loop_
_entity.id
_entity.type
_entity.pdbx_description
1 polymer ?
#
loop_
_entity_poly.entity_id
_entity_poly.type
_entity_poly.pdbx_seq_one_letter_code
_entity_poly.pdbx_strand_id
1 'polypeptide(L)'
;MLFTIIIIIVLIFSIVNGYHHGLVNELFSFISYLIAAVIAFVYVIPVADFLRSASNMILATHAYINTGFWRGLSFLITFVIVAVVLRWVSHLLNRIASLPVLRQLNSLLGAVFGAIISLLVMMLILDGLLLTNNDWVNTEYQNSTVSQMIMMDSPHLFNQMINR
;
A
#
# COMPACT_ATOMS: atom_id res chain seq x y z
N MET A 1 -4.50 -5.44 -26.36
CA MET A 1 -4.20 -4.03 -26.69
C MET A 1 -4.62 -3.02 -25.61
N LEU A 2 -5.85 -3.07 -25.09
CA LEU A 2 -6.35 -2.24 -23.99
C LEU A 2 -5.54 -2.43 -22.70
N PHE A 3 -5.19 -3.66 -22.32
CA PHE A 3 -4.32 -3.90 -21.15
C PHE A 3 -2.97 -3.21 -21.29
N THR A 4 -2.37 -3.26 -22.49
CA THR A 4 -1.10 -2.59 -22.79
C THR A 4 -1.19 -1.08 -22.54
N ILE A 5 -2.25 -0.44 -23.04
CA ILE A 5 -2.46 1.00 -22.88
C ILE A 5 -2.62 1.37 -21.38
N ILE A 6 -3.45 0.62 -20.65
CA ILE A 6 -3.68 0.86 -19.22
C ILE A 6 -2.36 0.72 -18.44
N ILE A 7 -1.62 -0.35 -18.68
CA ILE A 7 -0.35 -0.61 -17.99
C ILE A 7 0.66 0.50 -18.29
N ILE A 8 0.81 0.92 -19.55
CA ILE A 8 1.72 2.00 -19.92
C ILE A 8 1.32 3.31 -19.24
N ILE A 9 0.03 3.66 -19.21
CA ILE A 9 -0.44 4.87 -18.53
C ILE A 9 -0.12 4.83 -17.04
N VAL A 10 -0.39 3.71 -16.37
CA VAL A 10 -0.10 3.53 -14.94
C VAL A 10 1.41 3.58 -14.69
N LEU A 11 2.23 2.99 -15.56
CA LEU A 11 3.68 2.99 -15.43
C LEU A 11 4.25 4.40 -15.60
N ILE A 12 3.80 5.15 -16.61
CA ILE A 12 4.18 6.55 -16.82
C ILE A 12 3.75 7.39 -15.62
N PHE A 13 2.50 7.26 -15.17
CA PHE A 13 2.00 7.99 -14.01
C PHE A 13 2.83 7.70 -12.75
N SER A 14 3.18 6.43 -12.53
CA SER A 14 3.98 6.00 -11.38
C SER A 14 5.43 6.49 -11.44
N ILE A 15 6.04 6.50 -12.63
CA ILE A 15 7.37 7.07 -12.86
C ILE A 15 7.37 8.58 -12.60
N VAL A 16 6.41 9.31 -13.16
CA VAL A 16 6.29 10.77 -12.96
C VAL A 16 6.04 11.09 -11.49
N ASN A 17 5.11 10.38 -10.86
CA ASN A 17 4.81 10.58 -9.45
C ASN A 17 6.02 10.25 -8.57
N GLY A 18 6.71 9.13 -8.83
CA GLY A 18 7.94 8.75 -8.13
C GLY A 18 9.08 9.75 -8.32
N TYR A 19 9.20 10.32 -9.51
CA TYR A 19 10.18 11.37 -9.81
C TYR A 19 9.92 12.65 -9.00
N HIS A 20 8.65 13.05 -8.88
CA HIS A 20 8.29 14.25 -8.12
C HIS A 20 8.43 14.10 -6.61
N HIS A 21 8.18 12.91 -6.06
CA HIS A 21 8.25 12.66 -4.61
C HIS A 21 9.67 12.31 -4.13
N GLY A 22 10.47 11.63 -4.97
CA GLY A 22 11.83 11.20 -4.66
C GLY A 22 11.90 10.02 -3.68
N LEU A 23 12.88 9.13 -3.88
CA LEU A 23 13.08 7.89 -3.12
C LEU A 23 13.14 8.08 -1.60
N VAL A 24 13.93 9.05 -1.15
CA VAL A 24 14.16 9.37 0.26
C VAL A 24 12.84 9.70 0.93
N ASN A 25 12.01 10.55 0.33
CA ASN A 25 10.73 10.91 0.94
C ASN A 25 9.76 9.71 0.96
N GLU A 26 9.80 8.88 -0.08
CA GLU A 26 9.00 7.66 -0.16
C GLU A 26 9.45 6.60 0.86
N LEU A 27 10.75 6.38 1.04
CA LEU A 27 11.32 5.48 2.03
C LEU A 27 11.08 5.96 3.46
N PHE A 28 11.25 7.26 3.72
CA PHE A 28 10.93 7.83 5.04
C PHE A 28 9.45 7.67 5.37
N SER A 29 8.57 7.88 4.39
CA SER A 29 7.14 7.66 4.52
C SER A 29 6.84 6.17 4.78
N PHE A 30 7.45 5.28 4.02
CA PHE A 30 7.30 3.82 4.18
C PHE A 30 7.77 3.33 5.56
N ILE A 31 8.95 3.75 6.01
CA ILE A 31 9.48 3.44 7.34
C ILE A 31 8.56 4.02 8.43
N SER A 32 8.03 5.24 8.23
CA SER A 32 7.08 5.85 9.15
C SER A 32 5.79 5.05 9.27
N TYR A 33 5.27 4.48 8.16
CA TYR A 33 4.11 3.59 8.22
C TYR A 33 4.43 2.27 8.91
N LEU A 34 5.62 1.70 8.70
CA LEU A 34 6.03 0.49 9.42
C LEU A 34 6.11 0.74 10.92
N ILE A 35 6.72 1.84 11.34
CA ILE A 35 6.77 2.25 12.75
C ILE A 35 5.35 2.47 13.29
N ALA A 36 4.49 3.18 12.53
CA ALA A 36 3.10 3.39 12.91
C ALA A 36 2.33 2.07 13.08
N ALA A 37 2.55 1.10 12.19
CA ALA A 37 1.92 -0.21 12.25
C ALA A 37 2.39 -1.01 13.47
N VAL A 38 3.70 -0.99 13.77
CA VAL A 38 4.25 -1.63 14.98
C VAL A 38 3.65 -1.00 16.25
N ILE A 39 3.61 0.34 16.33
CA ILE A 39 3.00 1.04 17.47
C ILE A 39 1.52 0.69 17.56
N ALA A 40 0.77 0.73 16.46
CA ALA A 40 -0.63 0.36 16.46
C ALA A 40 -0.84 -1.08 16.97
N PHE A 41 0.02 -2.02 16.56
CA PHE A 41 -0.04 -3.39 17.02
C PHE A 41 0.21 -3.53 18.52
N VAL A 42 1.18 -2.80 19.06
CA VAL A 42 1.48 -2.78 20.51
C VAL A 42 0.32 -2.21 21.32
N TYR A 43 -0.37 -1.18 20.81
CA TYR A 43 -1.44 -0.48 21.52
C TYR A 43 -2.86 -1.00 21.22
N VAL A 44 -3.02 -2.05 20.41
CA VAL A 44 -4.32 -2.62 20.02
C VAL A 44 -5.18 -3.01 21.23
N ILE A 45 -4.60 -3.63 22.24
CA ILE A 45 -5.37 -4.15 23.40
C ILE A 45 -5.90 -3.00 24.26
N PRO A 46 -5.05 -2.09 24.80
CA PRO A 46 -5.54 -1.03 25.68
C PRO A 46 -6.51 -0.08 24.98
N VAL A 47 -6.30 0.22 23.70
CA VAL A 47 -7.19 1.11 22.96
C VAL A 47 -8.51 0.41 22.61
N ALA A 48 -8.50 -0.88 22.27
CA ALA A 48 -9.74 -1.65 22.07
C ALA A 48 -10.59 -1.71 23.35
N ASP A 49 -9.97 -1.92 24.51
CA ASP A 49 -10.67 -1.95 25.80
C ASP A 49 -11.25 -0.59 26.18
N PHE A 50 -10.53 0.50 25.89
CA PHE A 50 -11.05 1.85 26.04
C PHE A 50 -12.26 2.10 25.14
N LEU A 51 -12.15 1.78 23.85
CA LEU A 51 -13.23 1.98 22.87
C LEU A 51 -14.49 1.19 23.24
N ARG A 52 -14.33 -0.06 23.67
CA ARG A 52 -15.43 -0.91 24.14
C ARG A 52 -16.09 -0.35 25.40
N SER A 53 -15.29 0.11 26.36
CA SER A 53 -15.83 0.71 27.60
C SER A 53 -16.60 2.00 27.30
N ALA A 54 -16.05 2.86 26.44
CA ALA A 54 -16.71 4.09 26.01
C ALA A 54 -18.02 3.83 25.26
N SER A 55 -18.06 2.83 24.36
CA SER A 55 -19.29 2.47 23.64
C SER A 55 -20.39 1.97 24.56
N ASN A 56 -20.04 1.16 25.56
CA ASN A 56 -21.00 0.62 26.53
C ASN A 56 -21.61 1.74 27.39
N MET A 57 -20.83 2.79 27.70
CA MET A 57 -21.29 3.95 28.45
C MET A 57 -22.25 4.84 27.63
N ILE A 58 -21.99 5.02 26.33
CA ILE A 58 -22.79 5.92 25.47
C ILE A 58 -24.09 5.26 25.03
N LEU A 59 -24.03 3.98 24.61
CA LEU A 59 -25.17 3.30 23.98
C LEU A 59 -26.05 2.56 25.00
N ALA A 60 -25.64 2.50 26.28
CA ALA A 60 -26.30 1.74 27.35
C ALA A 60 -26.67 0.29 26.97
N THR A 61 -25.99 -0.25 25.96
CA THR A 61 -26.33 -1.51 25.30
C THR A 61 -25.13 -2.44 25.40
N HIS A 62 -25.33 -3.63 25.97
CA HIS A 62 -24.32 -4.68 26.08
C HIS A 62 -24.37 -5.59 24.85
N ALA A 63 -24.41 -4.99 23.64
CA ALA A 63 -24.38 -5.78 22.42
C ALA A 63 -23.09 -6.61 22.42
N TYR A 64 -23.23 -7.92 22.23
CA TYR A 64 -22.12 -8.87 22.12
C TYR A 64 -21.40 -8.65 20.78
N ILE A 65 -20.72 -7.52 20.66
CA ILE A 65 -19.83 -7.25 19.54
C ILE A 65 -18.56 -8.05 19.77
N ASN A 66 -18.21 -8.88 18.79
CA ASN A 66 -17.04 -9.75 18.84
C ASN A 66 -15.78 -8.92 19.19
N THR A 67 -14.97 -9.42 20.13
CA THR A 67 -13.69 -8.80 20.53
C THR A 67 -12.76 -8.52 19.35
N GLY A 68 -12.87 -9.28 18.27
CA GLY A 68 -12.11 -9.05 17.03
C GLY A 68 -12.46 -7.73 16.34
N PHE A 69 -13.72 -7.29 16.39
CA PHE A 69 -14.14 -6.02 15.81
C PHE A 69 -13.45 -4.84 16.50
N TRP A 70 -13.50 -4.80 17.84
CA TRP A 70 -12.87 -3.73 18.63
C TRP A 70 -11.35 -3.68 18.46
N ARG A 71 -10.69 -4.84 18.34
CA ARG A 71 -9.26 -4.92 18.06
C ARG A 71 -8.92 -4.40 16.67
N GLY A 72 -9.69 -4.76 15.65
CA GLY A 72 -9.50 -4.24 14.28
C GLY A 72 -9.72 -2.73 14.21
N LEU A 73 -10.78 -2.24 14.84
CA LEU A 73 -11.08 -0.81 14.89
C LEU A 73 -10.00 -0.03 15.65
N SER A 74 -9.54 -0.56 16.78
CA SER A 74 -8.43 0.01 17.56
C SER A 74 -7.15 0.08 16.75
N PHE A 75 -6.77 -1.00 16.06
CA PHE A 75 -5.60 -1.00 15.19
C PHE A 75 -5.69 0.13 14.17
N LEU A 76 -6.83 0.23 13.48
CA LEU A 76 -7.04 1.22 12.43
C LEU A 76 -6.93 2.65 12.97
N ILE A 77 -7.64 2.96 14.06
CA ILE A 77 -7.63 4.30 14.67
C ILE A 77 -6.22 4.66 15.12
N THR A 78 -5.55 3.77 15.86
CA THR A 78 -4.19 4.03 16.36
C THR A 78 -3.20 4.18 15.21
N PHE A 79 -3.28 3.32 14.19
CA PHE A 79 -2.43 3.41 13.00
C PHE A 79 -2.58 4.75 12.31
N VAL A 80 -3.82 5.20 12.05
CA VAL A 80 -4.06 6.48 11.37
C VAL A 80 -3.52 7.65 12.20
N ILE A 81 -3.79 7.69 13.50
CA ILE A 81 -3.30 8.76 14.38
C ILE A 81 -1.77 8.81 14.37
N VAL A 82 -1.11 7.68 14.62
CA VAL A 82 0.36 7.61 14.68
C VAL A 82 0.98 7.94 13.32
N ALA A 83 0.42 7.42 12.23
CA ALA A 83 0.90 7.70 10.87
C ALA A 83 0.80 9.19 10.52
N VAL A 84 -0.29 9.86 10.92
CA VAL A 84 -0.44 11.31 10.72
C VAL A 84 0.63 12.07 11.52
N VAL A 85 0.81 11.74 12.80
CA VAL A 85 1.82 12.37 13.66
C VAL A 85 3.24 12.20 13.09
N LEU A 86 3.62 10.97 12.73
CA LEU A 86 4.96 10.70 12.17
C LEU A 86 5.17 11.40 10.83
N ARG A 87 4.13 11.51 9.99
CA ARG A 87 4.21 12.27 8.75
C ARG A 87 4.43 13.76 9.00
N TRP A 88 3.77 14.33 10.01
CA TRP A 88 3.98 15.73 10.41
C TRP A 88 5.40 15.95 10.92
N VAL A 89 5.92 15.07 11.77
CA VAL A 89 7.30 15.13 12.27
C VAL A 89 8.31 15.01 11.13
N SER A 90 8.10 14.10 10.18
CA SER A 90 8.99 13.90 9.03
C SER A 90 9.09 15.14 8.14
N HIS A 91 7.97 15.87 7.94
CA HIS A 91 7.99 17.14 7.20
C HIS A 91 8.80 18.24 7.90
N LEU A 92 8.83 18.26 9.23
CA LEU A 92 9.62 19.22 10.00
C LEU A 92 11.12 18.94 9.87
N LEU A 93 11.51 17.65 9.91
CA LEU A 93 12.90 17.22 9.78
C LEU A 93 13.46 17.46 8.38
N ASN A 94 12.66 17.24 7.33
CA ASN A 94 13.08 17.42 5.94
C ASN A 94 13.40 18.89 5.57
N ARG A 95 12.93 19.89 6.32
CA ARG A 95 13.30 21.29 6.08
C ARG A 95 14.75 21.61 6.46
N ILE A 96 15.38 20.79 7.30
CA ILE A 96 16.70 21.08 7.88
C ILE A 96 17.83 20.45 7.03
N ALA A 97 17.53 19.46 6.18
CA ALA A 97 18.52 18.72 5.40
C ALA A 97 18.38 18.96 3.88
N SER A 98 18.89 20.08 3.36
CA SER A 98 18.91 20.36 1.91
C SER A 98 20.32 20.28 1.33
N LEU A 99 20.71 19.10 0.82
CA LEU A 99 21.92 18.93 0.01
C LEU A 99 21.56 18.87 -1.50
N PRO A 100 21.98 19.85 -2.32
CA PRO A 100 21.51 20.02 -3.70
C PRO A 100 21.86 18.90 -4.67
N VAL A 101 22.95 18.16 -4.45
CA VAL A 101 23.39 17.05 -5.33
C VAL A 101 22.60 15.75 -5.09
N LEU A 102 22.05 15.56 -3.88
CA LEU A 102 21.23 14.39 -3.54
C LEU A 102 19.84 14.44 -4.19
N ARG A 103 19.36 15.61 -4.62
CA ARG A 103 17.96 15.80 -5.06
C ARG A 103 17.64 15.13 -6.40
N GLN A 104 18.56 15.15 -7.37
CA GLN A 104 18.36 14.54 -8.69
C GLN A 104 18.49 13.02 -8.64
N LEU A 105 19.47 12.52 -7.87
CA LEU A 105 19.62 11.09 -7.63
C LEU A 105 18.41 10.55 -6.86
N ASN A 106 17.90 11.33 -5.89
CA ASN A 106 16.70 11.03 -5.13
C ASN A 106 15.45 10.93 -6.01
N SER A 107 15.21 11.90 -6.92
CA SER A 107 14.08 11.85 -7.85
C SER A 107 14.19 10.69 -8.83
N LEU A 108 15.39 10.43 -9.36
CA LEU A 108 15.62 9.31 -10.28
C LEU A 108 15.34 7.96 -9.59
N LEU A 109 15.87 7.76 -8.40
CA LEU A 109 15.60 6.57 -7.61
C LEU A 109 14.12 6.44 -7.23
N GLY A 110 13.44 7.56 -6.97
CA GLY A 110 11.99 7.58 -6.70
C GLY A 110 11.18 7.14 -7.91
N ALA A 111 11.59 7.54 -9.12
CA ALA A 111 10.99 7.08 -10.37
C ALA A 111 11.16 5.57 -10.58
N VAL A 112 12.37 5.06 -10.31
CA VAL A 112 12.67 3.61 -10.39
C VAL A 112 11.83 2.82 -9.38
N PHE A 113 11.76 3.29 -8.13
CA PHE A 113 10.94 2.65 -7.10
C PHE A 113 9.45 2.69 -7.45
N GLY A 114 8.94 3.82 -7.92
CA GLY A 114 7.56 3.97 -8.39
C GLY A 114 7.23 2.99 -9.51
N ALA A 115 8.15 2.81 -10.47
CA ALA A 115 8.00 1.82 -11.53
C ALA A 115 7.92 0.39 -10.97
N ILE A 116 8.86 0.01 -10.08
CA ILE A 116 8.88 -1.33 -9.46
C ILE A 116 7.58 -1.61 -8.71
N ILE A 117 7.11 -0.67 -7.88
CA ILE A 117 5.87 -0.82 -7.13
C ILE A 117 4.67 -0.96 -8.07
N SER A 118 4.61 -0.14 -9.13
CA SER A 118 3.51 -0.22 -10.10
C SER A 118 3.48 -1.54 -10.86
N LEU A 119 4.66 -2.12 -11.15
CA LEU A 119 4.77 -3.45 -11.76
C LEU A 119 4.26 -4.53 -10.81
N LEU A 120 4.64 -4.47 -9.52
CA LEU A 120 4.15 -5.41 -8.51
C LEU A 120 2.63 -5.32 -8.31
N VAL A 121 2.08 -4.11 -8.25
CA VAL A 121 0.63 -3.90 -8.13
C VAL A 121 -0.09 -4.41 -9.37
N MET A 122 0.41 -4.11 -10.57
CA MET A 122 -0.18 -4.62 -11.81
C MET A 122 -0.10 -6.13 -11.93
N MET A 123 0.98 -6.75 -11.46
CA MET A 123 1.11 -8.20 -11.38
C MET A 123 -0.01 -8.80 -10.51
N LEU A 124 -0.24 -8.26 -9.31
CA LEU A 124 -1.31 -8.72 -8.42
C LEU A 124 -2.71 -8.54 -9.04
N ILE A 125 -2.95 -7.41 -9.73
CA ILE A 125 -4.22 -7.15 -10.41
C ILE A 125 -4.44 -8.14 -11.56
N LEU A 126 -3.41 -8.39 -12.39
CA LEU A 126 -3.48 -9.32 -13.51
C LEU A 126 -3.71 -10.76 -13.01
N ASP A 127 -3.00 -11.19 -11.96
CA ASP A 127 -3.25 -12.50 -11.31
C ASP A 127 -4.71 -12.60 -10.87
N GLY A 128 -5.22 -11.57 -10.19
CA GLY A 128 -6.62 -11.45 -9.77
C GLY A 128 -7.62 -11.59 -10.92
N LEU A 129 -7.36 -10.91 -12.03
CA LEU A 129 -8.23 -10.90 -13.22
C LEU A 129 -8.22 -12.26 -13.93
N LEU A 130 -7.06 -12.89 -14.10
CA LEU A 130 -6.93 -14.18 -14.80
C LEU A 130 -7.67 -15.32 -14.07
N LEU A 131 -7.77 -15.25 -12.75
CA LEU A 131 -8.52 -16.23 -11.94
C LEU A 131 -10.02 -16.22 -12.18
N THR A 132 -10.57 -15.12 -12.71
CA THR A 132 -11.99 -15.05 -13.05
C THR A 132 -12.36 -15.98 -14.21
N ASN A 133 -11.35 -16.50 -14.93
CA ASN A 133 -11.48 -17.41 -16.07
C ASN A 133 -12.46 -16.87 -17.14
N ASN A 134 -12.41 -15.56 -17.40
CA ASN A 134 -13.26 -14.88 -18.37
C ASN A 134 -12.58 -14.81 -19.75
N ASP A 135 -13.29 -15.20 -20.80
CA ASP A 135 -12.78 -15.23 -22.18
C ASP A 135 -12.27 -13.86 -22.67
N TRP A 136 -12.94 -12.77 -22.32
CA TRP A 136 -12.51 -11.42 -22.68
C TRP A 136 -11.19 -11.05 -22.01
N VAL A 137 -11.04 -11.35 -20.71
CA VAL A 137 -9.82 -11.09 -19.95
C VAL A 137 -8.64 -11.91 -20.50
N ASN A 138 -8.88 -13.20 -20.75
CA ASN A 138 -7.88 -14.10 -21.32
C ASN A 138 -7.45 -13.63 -22.71
N THR A 139 -8.40 -13.25 -23.58
CA THR A 139 -8.12 -12.73 -24.92
C THR A 139 -7.32 -11.42 -24.86
N GLU A 140 -7.69 -10.52 -23.95
CA GLU A 140 -7.03 -9.23 -23.81
C GLU A 140 -5.59 -9.36 -23.26
N TYR A 141 -5.37 -10.31 -22.35
CA TYR A 141 -4.05 -10.69 -21.84
C TYR A 141 -3.16 -11.30 -22.94
N GLN A 142 -3.68 -12.24 -23.74
CA GLN A 142 -2.93 -12.86 -24.85
C GLN A 142 -2.57 -11.84 -25.94
N ASN A 143 -3.37 -10.78 -26.09
CA ASN A 143 -3.11 -9.68 -27.02
C ASN A 143 -2.24 -8.56 -26.44
N SER A 144 -1.65 -8.75 -25.26
CA SER A 144 -0.84 -7.74 -24.56
C SER A 144 0.53 -8.30 -24.18
N THR A 145 1.53 -8.06 -25.02
CA THR A 145 2.92 -8.45 -24.75
C THR A 145 3.42 -7.89 -23.42
N VAL A 146 3.03 -6.66 -23.08
CA VAL A 146 3.44 -6.03 -21.81
C VAL A 146 2.84 -6.76 -20.61
N SER A 147 1.57 -7.21 -20.69
CA SER A 147 0.96 -7.99 -19.62
C SER A 147 1.65 -9.33 -19.44
N GLN A 148 2.00 -10.00 -20.54
CA GLN A 148 2.74 -11.26 -20.52
C GLN A 148 4.14 -11.07 -19.94
N MET A 149 4.84 -10.00 -20.32
CA MET A 149 6.17 -9.66 -19.78
C MET A 149 6.13 -9.45 -18.27
N ILE A 150 5.10 -8.78 -17.74
CA ILE A 150 4.95 -8.56 -16.29
C ILE A 150 4.74 -9.89 -15.55
N MET A 151 4.05 -10.85 -16.17
CA MET A 151 3.72 -12.12 -15.53
C MET A 151 4.70 -13.25 -15.81
N MET A 152 5.62 -13.11 -16.77
CA MET A 152 6.52 -14.19 -17.21
C MET A 152 7.42 -14.71 -16.07
N ASP A 153 7.92 -13.81 -15.22
CA ASP A 153 8.77 -14.16 -14.07
C ASP A 153 7.99 -14.11 -12.73
N SER A 154 6.66 -13.94 -12.80
CA SER A 154 5.81 -13.86 -11.63
C SER A 154 5.61 -15.25 -11.03
N PRO A 155 5.96 -15.49 -9.75
CA PRO A 155 5.36 -16.62 -9.05
C PRO A 155 3.85 -16.37 -9.03
N HIS A 156 3.04 -17.32 -9.53
CA HIS A 156 1.57 -17.23 -9.46
C HIS A 156 1.10 -17.33 -8.00
N LEU A 157 1.34 -16.27 -7.22
CA LEU A 157 1.26 -16.22 -5.76
C LEU A 157 -0.14 -16.63 -5.30
N PHE A 158 -1.17 -16.19 -6.02
CA PHE A 158 -2.54 -16.43 -5.63
C PHE A 158 -3.03 -17.85 -5.94
N ASN A 159 -2.66 -18.43 -7.09
CA ASN A 159 -2.96 -19.85 -7.40
C ASN A 159 -2.31 -20.80 -6.40
N GLN A 160 -1.11 -20.47 -5.92
CA GLN A 160 -0.42 -21.23 -4.88
C GLN A 160 -1.05 -21.07 -3.49
N MET A 161 -1.72 -19.95 -3.21
CA MET A 161 -2.44 -19.72 -1.95
C MET A 161 -3.81 -20.40 -1.90
N ILE A 162 -4.51 -20.54 -3.04
CA ILE A 162 -5.82 -21.19 -3.10
C ILE A 162 -5.72 -22.73 -3.19
N ASN A 163 -4.71 -23.26 -3.88
CA ASN A 163 -4.54 -24.71 -4.05
C ASN A 163 -3.71 -25.37 -2.93
N ARG A 164 -3.59 -24.73 -1.76
CA ARG A 164 -3.06 -25.30 -0.52
C ARG A 164 -4.18 -25.47 0.50
#